data_AF-B8C126-F1
#
_entry.id   AF-B8C126-F1
#
_cell.length_a   1.000
_cell.length_b   1.000
_cell.length_c   1.000
_cell.angle_alpha   90.00
_cell.angle_beta   90.00
_cell.angle_gamma   90.00
#
_symmetry.space_group_name_H-M   'P 1'
#
loop_
_entity.id
_entity.type
_entity.pdbx_description
1 polymer ?
#
loop_
_entity_poly.entity_id
_entity_poly.type
_entity_poly.pdbx_seq_one_letter_code
_entity_poly.pdbx_strand_id
1 'polypeptide(L)'
;MSSKEDPGNFSDDLSNDPEETEESKAHKRKERLEQNRISARESRKRKKTMIEELQRTVITLSRENKELNERNEALRRELMDIGSKHPGVVPIQALISGSGGVAAGGGGQAPVDPTDVGGGGGGGGGQQRQLGADIDSGANPQADQQQQQQNLLQQQQQQQAAMMAQMQQMIQMQAAMGGVPGNMMGGVNPAMMMGGMMMPQQQQGQDHQQRKGEQDQNNGGEESK
;
A
#
# COMPACT_ATOMS: atom_id res chain seq x y z
N MET A 1 24.32 15.43 39.61
CA MET A 1 24.71 14.01 39.46
C MET A 1 23.44 13.19 39.52
N SER A 2 22.89 12.82 38.37
CA SER A 2 21.61 12.11 38.24
C SER A 2 21.93 10.68 37.85
N SER A 3 21.72 9.77 38.80
CA SER A 3 21.96 8.33 38.66
C SER A 3 20.93 7.76 37.70
N LYS A 4 21.35 7.57 36.46
CA LYS A 4 20.58 6.89 35.42
C LYS A 4 20.64 5.40 35.75
N GLU A 5 19.61 4.89 36.43
CA GLU A 5 19.46 3.46 36.69
C GLU A 5 19.24 2.77 35.34
N ASP A 6 20.21 1.93 34.97
CA ASP A 6 20.16 1.11 33.76
C ASP A 6 19.02 0.08 33.88
N PRO A 7 18.21 -0.14 32.82
CA PRO A 7 17.22 -1.21 32.81
C PRO A 7 17.94 -2.55 32.86
N GLY A 8 18.03 -3.10 34.06
CA GLY A 8 18.62 -4.39 34.37
C GLY A 8 18.06 -5.48 33.49
N ASN A 9 18.94 -6.01 32.65
CA ASN A 9 19.13 -7.42 32.32
C ASN A 9 18.06 -8.36 32.93
N PHE A 10 16.91 -8.45 32.27
CA PHE A 10 15.90 -9.49 32.50
C PHE A 10 16.46 -10.79 31.91
N SER A 11 17.41 -11.37 32.62
CA SER A 11 17.86 -12.73 32.39
C SER A 11 16.63 -13.59 32.66
N ASP A 12 16.09 -14.14 31.57
CA ASP A 12 15.06 -15.16 31.51
C ASP A 12 15.63 -16.40 32.19
N ASP A 13 15.67 -16.35 33.52
CA ASP A 13 16.02 -17.45 34.41
C ASP A 13 14.89 -18.47 34.26
N LEU A 14 15.06 -19.35 33.28
CA LEU A 14 14.31 -20.58 33.09
C LEU A 14 14.68 -21.60 34.18
N SER A 15 14.70 -21.15 35.44
CA SER A 15 14.53 -22.01 36.59
C SER A 15 13.09 -22.54 36.51
N ASN A 16 12.94 -23.60 35.73
CA ASN A 16 11.75 -24.46 35.70
C ASN A 16 11.62 -25.11 37.07
N ASP A 17 11.18 -24.32 38.05
CA ASP A 17 10.90 -24.74 39.40
C ASP A 17 9.69 -25.69 39.32
N PRO A 18 9.88 -27.00 39.52
CA PRO A 18 8.85 -28.00 39.22
C PRO A 18 7.65 -27.95 40.20
N GLU A 19 7.64 -27.00 41.14
CA GLU A 19 6.56 -26.77 42.08
C GLU A 19 5.68 -25.55 41.74
N GLU A 20 5.73 -25.03 40.51
CA GLU A 20 4.76 -24.03 40.07
C GLU A 20 3.36 -24.66 39.93
N THR A 21 2.52 -24.39 40.93
CA THR A 21 1.14 -24.85 40.97
C THR A 21 0.35 -24.40 39.73
N GLU A 22 -0.58 -25.23 39.25
CA GLU A 22 -1.43 -24.91 38.09
C GLU A 22 -2.20 -23.58 38.27
N GLU A 23 -2.51 -23.21 39.52
CA GLU A 23 -3.10 -21.92 39.86
C GLU A 23 -2.21 -20.73 39.52
N SER A 24 -0.90 -20.85 39.74
CA SER A 24 0.08 -19.80 39.42
C SER A 24 0.21 -19.60 37.90
N LYS A 25 0.20 -20.69 37.13
CA LYS A 25 0.19 -20.64 35.66
C LYS A 25 -1.08 -19.99 35.12
N ALA A 26 -2.23 -20.34 35.69
CA ALA A 26 -3.51 -19.75 35.32
C ALA A 26 -3.54 -18.23 35.62
N HIS A 27 -2.99 -17.81 36.76
CA HIS A 27 -2.86 -16.40 37.12
C HIS A 27 -1.97 -15.63 36.14
N LYS A 28 -0.76 -16.15 35.87
CA LYS A 28 0.17 -15.56 34.88
C LYS A 28 -0.46 -15.43 33.50
N ARG A 29 -1.22 -16.44 33.05
CA ARG A 29 -1.93 -16.38 31.77
C ARG A 29 -3.01 -15.29 31.77
N LYS A 30 -3.79 -15.18 32.84
CA LYS A 30 -4.83 -14.15 32.98
C LYS A 30 -4.22 -12.74 32.93
N GLU A 31 -3.11 -12.53 33.62
CA GLU A 31 -2.38 -11.27 33.61
C GLU A 31 -1.87 -10.91 32.20
N ARG A 32 -1.24 -11.87 31.49
CA ARG A 32 -0.79 -11.66 30.11
C ARG A 32 -1.93 -11.27 29.17
N LEU A 33 -3.10 -11.90 29.31
CA LEU A 33 -4.27 -11.58 28.49
C LEU A 33 -4.81 -10.18 28.79
N GLU A 34 -4.80 -9.76 30.05
CA GLU A 34 -5.24 -8.40 30.41
C GLU A 34 -4.26 -7.34 29.93
N GLN A 35 -2.95 -7.57 30.07
CA GLN A 35 -1.93 -6.69 29.50
C GLN A 35 -2.07 -6.58 27.98
N ASN A 36 -2.28 -7.71 27.28
CA ASN A 36 -2.51 -7.69 25.84
C ASN A 36 -3.75 -6.88 25.44
N ARG A 37 -4.85 -7.00 26.21
CA ARG A 37 -6.06 -6.18 26.00
C ARG A 37 -5.77 -4.69 26.17
N ILE A 38 -5.02 -4.32 27.21
CA ILE A 38 -4.64 -2.93 27.47
C ILE A 38 -3.76 -2.39 26.33
N SER A 39 -2.70 -3.09 25.96
CA SER A 39 -1.80 -2.70 24.88
C SER A 39 -2.51 -2.59 23.53
N ALA A 40 -3.42 -3.51 23.22
CA ALA A 40 -4.21 -3.46 21.99
C ALA A 40 -5.14 -2.24 21.95
N ARG A 41 -5.82 -1.93 23.07
CA ARG A 41 -6.64 -0.71 23.17
C ARG A 41 -5.81 0.55 23.01
N GLU A 42 -4.64 0.59 23.65
CA GLU A 42 -3.76 1.75 23.58
C GLU A 42 -3.19 1.95 22.17
N SER A 43 -2.74 0.87 21.51
CA SER A 43 -2.28 0.91 20.12
C SER A 43 -3.35 1.45 19.18
N ARG A 44 -4.59 0.95 19.30
CA ARG A 44 -5.74 1.47 18.54
C ARG A 44 -5.97 2.96 18.81
N LYS A 45 -5.89 3.39 20.07
CA LYS A 45 -6.02 4.81 20.46
C LYS A 45 -4.93 5.66 19.81
N ARG A 46 -3.65 5.26 19.88
CA ARG A 46 -2.53 5.99 19.27
C ARG A 46 -2.68 6.09 17.76
N LYS A 47 -3.04 4.98 17.08
CA LYS A 47 -3.31 4.98 15.63
C LYS A 47 -4.44 5.92 15.26
N LYS A 48 -5.53 5.94 16.04
CA LYS A 48 -6.65 6.86 15.83
C LYS A 48 -6.20 8.32 15.97
N THR A 49 -5.47 8.66 17.04
CA THR A 49 -4.93 10.01 17.26
C THR A 49 -4.03 10.46 16.11
N MET A 50 -3.11 9.60 15.66
CA MET A 50 -2.24 9.89 14.52
C MET A 50 -3.03 10.17 13.24
N ILE A 51 -4.07 9.37 12.94
CA ILE A 51 -4.93 9.61 11.78
C ILE A 51 -5.66 10.95 11.89
N GLU A 52 -6.21 11.27 13.06
CA GLU A 52 -6.90 12.56 13.29
C GLU A 52 -5.94 13.75 13.14
N GLU A 53 -4.71 13.63 13.63
CA GLU A 53 -3.67 14.67 13.47
C GLU A 53 -3.27 14.85 12.01
N LEU A 54 -3.04 13.75 11.27
CA LEU A 54 -2.74 13.80 9.84
C LEU A 54 -3.88 14.45 9.04
N GLN A 55 -5.13 14.11 9.35
CA GLN A 55 -6.30 14.72 8.73
C GLN A 55 -6.35 16.24 8.98
N ARG A 56 -6.07 16.69 10.21
CA ARG A 56 -5.98 18.12 10.53
C ARG A 56 -4.89 18.80 9.70
N THR A 57 -3.69 18.20 9.62
CA THR A 57 -2.57 18.74 8.84
C THR A 57 -2.92 18.84 7.36
N VAL A 58 -3.52 17.82 6.76
CA VAL A 58 -3.96 17.84 5.36
C VAL A 58 -4.95 18.98 5.10
N ILE A 59 -5.94 19.16 5.99
CA ILE A 59 -6.93 20.25 5.88
C ILE A 59 -6.23 21.61 5.95
N THR A 60 -5.33 21.82 6.91
CA THR A 60 -4.59 23.07 7.08
C THR A 60 -3.73 23.38 5.85
N LEU A 61 -2.89 22.44 5.42
CA LEU A 61 -2.01 22.63 4.26
C LEU A 61 -2.80 22.85 2.96
N SER A 62 -3.96 22.19 2.80
CA SER A 62 -4.82 22.40 1.63
C SER A 62 -5.40 23.81 1.59
N ARG A 63 -5.78 24.37 2.75
CA ARG A 63 -6.26 25.76 2.86
C ARG A 63 -5.14 26.76 2.57
N GLU A 64 -3.96 26.55 3.16
CA GLU A 64 -2.80 27.40 2.93
C GLU A 64 -2.35 27.38 1.46
N ASN A 65 -2.31 26.21 0.84
CA ASN A 65 -1.97 26.07 -0.58
C ASN A 65 -2.96 26.83 -1.47
N LYS A 66 -4.27 26.71 -1.19
CA LYS A 66 -5.30 27.48 -1.89
C LYS A 66 -5.07 28.99 -1.75
N GLU A 67 -4.84 29.48 -0.54
CA GLU A 67 -4.57 30.90 -0.29
C GLU A 67 -3.31 31.40 -1.01
N LEU A 68 -2.23 30.61 -1.01
CA LEU A 68 -1.00 30.94 -1.73
C LEU A 68 -1.22 30.99 -3.26
N ASN A 69 -2.02 30.07 -3.79
CA ASN A 69 -2.39 30.09 -5.21
C ASN A 69 -3.22 31.33 -5.56
N GLU A 70 -4.20 31.69 -4.73
CA GLU A 70 -4.99 32.92 -4.91
C GLU A 70 -4.11 34.18 -4.91
N ARG A 71 -3.16 34.27 -3.96
CA ARG A 71 -2.19 35.37 -3.91
C ARG A 71 -1.27 35.39 -5.14
N ASN A 72 -0.78 34.24 -5.57
CA ASN A 72 0.04 34.13 -6.79
C ASN A 72 -0.74 34.55 -8.04
N GLU A 73 -2.00 34.13 -8.17
CA GLU A 73 -2.87 34.57 -9.27
C GLU A 73 -3.10 36.08 -9.25
N ALA A 74 -3.34 36.68 -8.08
CA ALA A 74 -3.50 38.12 -7.94
C ALA A 74 -2.25 38.87 -8.41
N LEU A 75 -1.06 38.46 -7.95
CA LEU A 75 0.22 39.04 -8.38
C LEU A 75 0.46 38.88 -9.89
N ARG A 76 0.09 37.73 -10.48
CA ARG A 76 0.18 37.53 -11.93
C ARG A 76 -0.73 38.50 -12.68
N ARG A 77 -1.96 38.74 -12.20
CA ARG A 77 -2.87 39.73 -12.80
C ARG A 77 -2.30 41.14 -12.70
N GLU A 78 -1.73 41.52 -11.55
CA GLU A 78 -1.07 42.83 -11.38
C GLU A 78 0.13 42.99 -12.33
N LEU A 79 0.97 41.96 -12.46
CA LEU A 79 2.10 41.98 -13.38
C LEU A 79 1.66 42.07 -14.85
N MET A 80 0.55 41.44 -15.23
CA MET A 80 -0.04 41.60 -16.57
C MET A 80 -0.57 43.02 -16.80
N ASP A 81 -1.25 43.62 -15.83
CA ASP A 81 -1.73 45.01 -15.92
C ASP A 81 -0.56 46.00 -16.06
N ILE A 82 0.49 45.86 -15.24
CA ILE A 82 1.72 46.67 -15.35
C ILE A 82 2.41 46.45 -16.70
N GLY A 83 2.56 45.20 -17.12
CA GLY A 83 3.16 44.84 -18.41
C GLY A 83 2.43 45.44 -19.61
N SER A 84 1.09 45.58 -19.52
CA SER A 84 0.27 46.24 -20.54
C SER A 84 0.48 47.75 -20.59
N LYS A 85 0.71 48.39 -19.43
CA LYS A 85 0.99 49.84 -19.31
C LYS A 85 2.41 50.19 -19.74
N HIS A 86 3.35 49.26 -19.62
CA HIS A 86 4.77 49.47 -19.85
C HIS A 86 5.38 48.38 -20.76
N PRO A 87 5.10 48.43 -22.08
CA PRO A 87 5.68 47.48 -23.03
C PRO A 87 7.21 47.63 -23.05
N GLY A 88 7.92 46.61 -22.55
CA GLY A 88 9.39 46.55 -22.54
C GLY A 88 10.05 46.45 -21.15
N VAL A 89 9.31 46.68 -20.06
CA VAL A 89 9.86 46.59 -18.69
C VAL A 89 9.78 45.16 -18.14
N VAL A 90 8.75 44.39 -18.51
CA VAL A 90 8.52 43.05 -17.97
C VAL A 90 8.42 42.04 -19.12
N PRO A 91 9.35 41.07 -19.23
CA PRO A 91 9.24 40.00 -20.22
C PRO A 91 8.11 39.04 -19.80
N ILE A 92 6.92 39.25 -20.39
CA ILE A 92 5.70 38.47 -20.15
C ILE A 92 5.93 36.96 -20.37
N GLN A 93 6.86 36.60 -21.27
CA GLN A 93 7.18 35.21 -21.61
C GLN A 93 7.67 34.37 -20.40
N ALA A 94 8.39 34.99 -19.45
CA ALA A 94 8.90 34.28 -18.27
C ALA A 94 7.80 34.00 -17.24
N LEU A 95 6.80 34.88 -17.13
CA LEU A 95 5.70 34.77 -16.17
C LEU A 95 4.68 33.69 -16.55
N ILE A 96 4.44 33.51 -17.86
CA ILE A 96 3.47 32.53 -18.36
C ILE A 96 4.09 31.14 -18.42
N SER A 97 5.34 31.01 -18.90
CA SER A 97 5.99 29.70 -19.05
C SER A 97 6.61 29.14 -17.76
N GLY A 98 6.95 29.98 -16.79
CA GLY A 98 7.60 29.54 -15.54
C GLY A 98 6.66 28.88 -14.53
N SER A 99 5.34 28.98 -14.72
CA SER A 99 4.36 28.56 -13.72
C SER A 99 3.68 27.21 -13.95
N GLY A 100 3.87 26.60 -15.12
CA GLY A 100 3.37 25.25 -15.44
C GLY A 100 4.42 24.14 -15.31
N GLY A 101 5.65 24.48 -14.90
CA GLY A 101 6.83 23.63 -15.09
C GLY A 101 7.34 22.85 -13.87
N VAL A 102 6.86 23.12 -12.65
CA VAL A 102 7.04 22.17 -11.53
C VAL A 102 5.93 21.12 -11.57
N ALA A 103 5.81 20.49 -12.74
CA ALA A 103 5.41 19.10 -12.80
C ALA A 103 6.43 18.34 -11.94
N ALA A 104 6.04 17.98 -10.73
CA ALA A 104 5.84 16.60 -10.30
C ALA A 104 6.62 15.47 -11.02
N GLY A 105 7.83 15.72 -11.52
CA GLY A 105 8.86 14.72 -11.78
C GLY A 105 9.56 14.49 -10.45
N GLY A 106 9.22 13.45 -9.72
CA GLY A 106 9.64 12.12 -10.16
C GLY A 106 11.11 11.86 -9.82
N GLY A 107 11.67 12.55 -8.82
CA GLY A 107 12.82 12.05 -8.07
C GLY A 107 12.34 10.99 -7.09
N GLY A 108 12.39 9.73 -7.50
CA GLY A 108 11.91 8.56 -6.76
C GLY A 108 12.60 8.32 -5.43
N GLN A 109 12.20 9.05 -4.39
CA GLN A 109 12.15 8.46 -3.06
C GLN A 109 10.89 7.60 -3.03
N ALA A 110 11.09 6.29 -3.13
CA ALA A 110 10.05 5.32 -2.82
C ALA A 110 9.37 5.74 -1.51
N PRO A 111 8.03 5.64 -1.39
CA PRO A 111 7.35 5.94 -0.15
C PRO A 111 7.96 5.07 0.94
N VAL A 112 8.78 5.68 1.79
CA VAL A 112 9.22 5.08 3.04
C VAL A 112 7.96 4.92 3.86
N ASP A 113 7.46 3.69 3.92
CA ASP A 113 6.32 3.33 4.73
C ASP A 113 6.65 3.73 6.18
N PRO A 114 5.91 4.68 6.79
CA PRO A 114 6.18 5.08 8.17
C PRO A 114 5.83 3.98 9.18
N THR A 115 5.31 2.83 8.74
CA THR A 115 5.17 1.63 9.56
C THR A 115 6.41 0.73 9.55
N ASP A 116 7.41 1.00 8.69
CA ASP A 116 8.74 0.36 8.73
C ASP A 116 9.69 1.05 9.74
N VAL A 117 9.16 1.35 10.92
CA VAL A 117 9.94 1.59 12.14
C VAL A 117 9.78 0.34 12.98
N GLY A 118 10.60 -0.68 12.70
CA GLY A 118 10.76 -1.77 13.66
C GLY A 118 11.19 -3.10 13.07
N GLY A 119 12.35 -3.56 13.51
CA GLY A 119 12.53 -4.99 13.74
C GLY A 119 13.56 -5.68 12.86
N GLY A 120 14.78 -5.14 12.81
CA GLY A 120 15.97 -5.96 12.58
C GLY A 120 16.16 -6.94 13.74
N GLY A 121 15.42 -8.04 13.73
CA GLY A 121 15.53 -9.18 14.63
C GLY A 121 16.12 -10.38 13.89
N GLY A 122 17.42 -10.35 13.63
CA GLY A 122 18.20 -11.58 13.48
C GLY A 122 18.58 -12.07 14.88
N GLY A 123 18.64 -13.36 15.21
CA GLY A 123 18.60 -14.57 14.44
C GLY A 123 19.08 -15.72 15.36
N GLY A 124 18.72 -16.95 14.99
CA GLY A 124 19.26 -18.19 15.58
C GLY A 124 18.59 -18.58 16.91
N GLY A 125 18.07 -19.78 17.11
CA GLY A 125 18.19 -21.05 16.41
C GLY A 125 17.86 -22.13 17.45
N GLY A 126 17.36 -23.29 17.00
CA GLY A 126 17.36 -24.49 17.86
C GLY A 126 16.03 -25.20 18.01
N GLN A 127 15.89 -26.24 17.18
CA GLN A 127 15.44 -27.57 17.55
C GLN A 127 13.97 -27.78 18.00
N GLN A 128 13.22 -28.39 17.07
CA GLN A 128 12.47 -29.63 17.27
C GLN A 128 12.09 -29.97 18.72
N ARG A 129 10.82 -29.73 19.08
CA ARG A 129 10.05 -30.72 19.84
C ARG A 129 8.63 -30.83 19.29
N GLN A 130 8.44 -31.96 18.60
CA GLN A 130 7.19 -32.67 18.46
C GLN A 130 6.62 -32.92 19.87
N LEU A 131 5.38 -32.53 20.13
CA LEU A 131 4.38 -33.24 20.92
C LEU A 131 3.09 -32.42 20.88
N GLY A 132 2.01 -33.08 20.46
CA GLY A 132 0.72 -32.46 20.18
C GLY A 132 -0.04 -32.00 21.41
N ALA A 133 -0.82 -30.94 21.20
CA ALA A 133 -2.05 -30.63 21.92
C ALA A 133 -2.86 -29.69 21.02
N ASP A 134 -4.13 -30.00 20.86
CA ASP A 134 -5.10 -29.32 20.01
C ASP A 134 -5.26 -27.85 20.43
N ILE A 135 -4.73 -26.92 19.62
CA ILE A 135 -4.90 -25.49 19.78
C ILE A 135 -5.61 -24.97 18.54
N ASP A 136 -6.90 -24.74 18.73
CA ASP A 136 -7.75 -23.70 18.16
C ASP A 136 -7.11 -22.89 17.01
N SER A 137 -7.63 -23.12 15.80
CA SER A 137 -7.26 -22.48 14.54
C SER A 137 -7.59 -20.99 14.56
N GLY A 138 -6.77 -20.21 15.26
CA GLY A 138 -6.71 -18.77 15.15
C GLY A 138 -6.31 -18.37 13.73
N ALA A 139 -7.22 -17.69 13.03
CA ALA A 139 -6.99 -17.09 11.72
C ALA A 139 -5.67 -16.29 11.73
N ASN A 140 -4.72 -16.72 10.91
CA ASN A 140 -3.40 -16.10 10.77
C ASN A 140 -3.56 -14.74 10.03
N PRO A 141 -3.48 -13.58 10.72
CA PRO A 141 -3.74 -12.28 10.09
C PRO A 141 -2.67 -11.89 9.06
N GLN A 142 -1.57 -12.64 8.97
CA GLN A 142 -0.52 -12.44 7.99
C GLN A 142 -0.90 -12.97 6.60
N ALA A 143 -1.78 -13.97 6.51
CA ALA A 143 -2.27 -14.48 5.23
C ALA A 143 -3.20 -13.47 4.54
N ASP A 144 -4.06 -12.79 5.30
CA ASP A 144 -4.99 -11.78 4.76
C ASP A 144 -4.25 -10.55 4.21
N GLN A 145 -3.14 -10.15 4.84
CA GLN A 145 -2.34 -9.01 4.36
C GLN A 145 -1.67 -9.30 3.02
N GLN A 146 -1.21 -10.54 2.81
CA GLN A 146 -0.58 -10.95 1.56
C GLN A 146 -1.59 -11.02 0.41
N GLN A 147 -2.83 -11.45 0.71
CA GLN A 147 -3.91 -11.48 -0.27
C GLN A 147 -4.39 -10.09 -0.69
N GLN A 148 -4.39 -9.12 0.24
CA GLN A 148 -4.70 -7.72 -0.08
C GLN A 148 -3.66 -7.09 -1.01
N GLN A 149 -2.36 -7.39 -0.82
CA GLN A 149 -1.33 -6.90 -1.74
C GLN A 149 -1.48 -7.47 -3.16
N GLN A 150 -1.81 -8.76 -3.29
CA GLN A 150 -2.07 -9.36 -4.61
C GLN A 150 -3.28 -8.73 -5.31
N ASN A 151 -4.37 -8.49 -4.57
CA ASN A 151 -5.56 -7.84 -5.14
C ASN A 151 -5.28 -6.42 -5.63
N LEU A 152 -4.44 -5.65 -4.93
CA LEU A 152 -4.07 -4.29 -5.33
C LEU A 152 -3.24 -4.29 -6.62
N LEU A 153 -2.27 -5.21 -6.73
CA LEU A 153 -1.46 -5.34 -7.93
C LEU A 153 -2.30 -5.76 -9.15
N GLN A 154 -3.23 -6.69 -8.94
CA GLN A 154 -4.15 -7.12 -10.00
C GLN A 154 -5.09 -5.99 -10.44
N GLN A 155 -5.57 -5.16 -9.51
CA GLN A 155 -6.38 -3.99 -9.84
C GLN A 155 -5.60 -2.96 -10.66
N GLN A 156 -4.33 -2.71 -10.32
CA GLN A 156 -3.48 -1.80 -11.09
C GLN A 156 -3.25 -2.29 -12.52
N GLN A 157 -3.06 -3.60 -12.71
CA GLN A 157 -2.86 -4.20 -14.03
C GLN A 157 -4.13 -4.10 -14.90
N GLN A 158 -5.32 -4.26 -14.30
CA GLN A 158 -6.60 -4.06 -15.01
C GLN A 158 -6.80 -2.61 -15.45
N GLN A 159 -6.40 -1.63 -14.64
CA GLN A 159 -6.47 -0.21 -15.04
C GLN A 159 -5.56 0.11 -16.24
N GLN A 160 -4.34 -0.45 -16.27
CA GLN A 160 -3.44 -0.30 -17.42
C GLN A 160 -4.00 -0.96 -18.68
N ALA A 161 -4.59 -2.15 -18.56
CA ALA A 161 -5.22 -2.86 -19.67
C ALA A 161 -6.44 -2.11 -20.22
N ALA A 162 -7.28 -1.54 -19.35
CA ALA A 162 -8.43 -0.75 -19.75
C ALA A 162 -8.01 0.51 -20.53
N MET A 163 -6.94 1.19 -20.10
CA MET A 163 -6.40 2.35 -20.80
C MET A 163 -5.85 1.98 -22.19
N MET A 164 -5.17 0.84 -22.31
CA MET A 164 -4.70 0.33 -23.62
C MET A 164 -5.86 -0.03 -24.55
N ALA A 165 -6.91 -0.66 -24.03
CA ALA A 165 -8.11 -0.99 -24.81
C ALA A 165 -8.81 0.27 -25.34
N GLN A 166 -8.91 1.31 -24.52
CA GLN A 166 -9.47 2.60 -24.94
C GLN A 166 -8.62 3.27 -26.03
N MET A 167 -7.29 3.22 -25.90
CA MET A 167 -6.38 3.74 -26.92
C MET A 167 -6.52 2.98 -28.25
N GLN A 168 -6.69 1.65 -28.20
CA GLN A 168 -6.87 0.84 -29.39
C GLN A 168 -8.22 1.12 -30.08
N GLN A 169 -9.29 1.35 -29.32
CA GLN A 169 -10.57 1.80 -29.87
C GLN A 169 -10.46 3.18 -30.54
N MET A 170 -9.69 4.10 -29.96
CA MET A 170 -9.48 5.42 -30.56
C MET A 170 -8.74 5.33 -31.90
N ILE A 171 -7.73 4.46 -32.01
CA ILE A 171 -7.00 4.20 -33.26
C ILE A 171 -7.94 3.60 -34.31
N GLN A 172 -8.79 2.63 -33.92
CA GLN A 172 -9.77 2.05 -34.84
C GLN A 172 -10.82 3.08 -35.31
N MET A 173 -11.22 4.01 -34.44
CA MET A 173 -12.14 5.09 -34.81
C MET A 173 -11.51 6.07 -35.81
N GLN A 174 -10.24 6.44 -35.63
CA GLN A 174 -9.53 7.28 -36.60
C GLN A 174 -9.37 6.56 -37.95
N ALA A 175 -9.11 5.25 -37.95
CA ALA A 175 -9.05 4.46 -39.18
C ALA A 175 -10.40 4.37 -39.91
N ALA A 176 -11.51 4.31 -39.17
CA ALA A 176 -12.86 4.24 -39.75
C ALA A 176 -13.40 5.59 -40.26
N MET A 177 -12.96 6.72 -39.69
CA MET A 177 -13.36 8.07 -40.14
C MET A 177 -12.40 8.70 -41.17
N GLY A 178 -11.21 8.12 -41.38
CA GLY A 178 -10.21 8.59 -42.33
C GLY A 178 -10.30 7.93 -43.71
N GLY A 179 -11.28 8.31 -44.52
CA GLY A 179 -11.26 8.03 -45.95
C GLY A 179 -10.06 8.71 -46.65
N VAL A 180 -9.11 7.90 -47.11
CA VAL A 180 -8.19 8.00 -48.28
C VAL A 180 -7.71 9.41 -48.72
N PRO A 181 -6.38 9.63 -48.75
CA PRO A 181 -5.67 9.67 -50.04
C PRO A 181 -4.57 8.60 -50.02
N GLY A 182 -4.59 7.61 -50.91
CA GLY A 182 -4.21 7.87 -52.28
C GLY A 182 -2.70 8.09 -52.42
N ASN A 183 -1.85 7.37 -51.67
CA ASN A 183 -0.41 7.37 -51.92
C ASN A 183 -0.05 6.19 -52.82
N MET A 184 -0.07 6.47 -54.12
CA MET A 184 0.56 5.64 -55.14
C MET A 184 2.08 5.75 -55.02
N MET A 185 2.75 4.63 -55.31
CA MET A 185 4.17 4.48 -55.66
C MET A 185 5.24 4.43 -54.55
N GLY A 186 5.99 3.31 -54.59
CA GLY A 186 7.31 3.11 -54.00
C GLY A 186 7.25 2.40 -52.64
N GLY A 187 7.24 1.07 -52.54
CA GLY A 187 8.08 0.13 -53.27
C GLY A 187 9.44 -0.04 -52.60
N VAL A 188 9.50 -0.51 -51.35
CA VAL A 188 10.70 -1.16 -50.76
C VAL A 188 10.29 -2.21 -49.70
N ASN A 189 10.42 -3.48 -50.11
CA ASN A 189 10.63 -4.75 -49.38
C ASN A 189 10.15 -4.96 -47.92
N PRO A 190 9.36 -6.03 -47.68
CA PRO A 190 9.22 -6.68 -46.38
C PRO A 190 10.26 -7.79 -46.26
N ALA A 191 11.35 -7.54 -45.54
CA ALA A 191 12.36 -8.55 -45.26
C ALA A 191 12.74 -8.51 -43.79
N MET A 192 12.38 -9.61 -43.11
CA MET A 192 13.09 -10.17 -41.96
C MET A 192 13.14 -9.30 -40.69
N MET A 193 12.35 -9.67 -39.70
CA MET A 193 12.92 -10.31 -38.51
C MET A 193 11.81 -11.00 -37.72
N MET A 194 11.69 -12.31 -37.96
CA MET A 194 11.24 -13.26 -36.96
C MET A 194 12.18 -13.12 -35.74
N GLY A 195 11.64 -12.63 -34.64
CA GLY A 195 12.27 -12.67 -33.34
C GLY A 195 11.20 -13.02 -32.31
N GLY A 196 10.82 -14.29 -32.30
CA GLY A 196 9.84 -14.82 -31.36
C GLY A 196 10.33 -14.63 -29.92
N MET A 197 9.74 -13.68 -29.21
CA MET A 197 9.74 -13.71 -27.74
C MET A 197 8.57 -14.58 -27.29
N MET A 198 8.95 -15.83 -27.08
CA MET A 198 8.32 -16.87 -26.29
C MET A 198 7.53 -16.29 -25.11
N MET A 199 6.21 -16.30 -25.21
CA MET A 199 5.31 -16.04 -24.11
C MET A 199 5.29 -17.29 -23.22
N PRO A 200 5.67 -17.23 -21.94
CA PRO A 200 5.48 -18.36 -21.05
C PRO A 200 3.97 -18.54 -20.85
N GLN A 201 3.46 -19.64 -21.38
CA GLN A 201 2.14 -20.19 -21.10
C GLN A 201 2.10 -20.55 -19.61
N GLN A 202 1.62 -19.62 -18.77
CA GLN A 202 1.21 -19.94 -17.40
C GLN A 202 -0.11 -20.70 -17.47
N GLN A 203 0.03 -22.00 -17.65
CA GLN A 203 -1.02 -22.98 -17.42
C GLN A 203 -0.73 -23.61 -16.05
N GLN A 204 -1.80 -23.77 -15.26
CA GLN A 204 -1.94 -24.47 -13.97
C GLN A 204 -2.10 -23.54 -12.75
N GLY A 205 -3.34 -23.54 -12.25
CA GLY A 205 -3.73 -22.89 -11.00
C GLY A 205 -5.24 -22.89 -10.72
N GLN A 206 -6.08 -23.59 -11.49
CA GLN A 206 -7.54 -23.61 -11.26
C GLN A 206 -8.06 -24.80 -10.42
N ASP A 207 -7.21 -25.71 -9.93
CA ASP A 207 -7.67 -26.95 -9.28
C ASP A 207 -7.84 -26.90 -7.75
N HIS A 208 -8.03 -25.73 -7.11
CA HIS A 208 -8.14 -25.68 -5.62
C HIS A 208 -9.37 -24.97 -5.03
N GLN A 209 -10.40 -24.63 -5.82
CA GLN A 209 -11.60 -23.95 -5.29
C GLN A 209 -12.84 -24.83 -5.03
N GLN A 210 -12.79 -26.15 -5.18
CA GLN A 210 -14.00 -27.01 -5.02
C GLN A 210 -14.04 -27.91 -3.76
N ARG A 211 -13.25 -27.68 -2.70
CA ARG A 211 -13.25 -28.57 -1.50
C ARG A 211 -13.56 -27.92 -0.15
N LYS A 212 -14.32 -26.82 -0.09
CA LYS A 212 -14.71 -26.20 1.21
C LYS A 212 -16.21 -25.94 1.41
N GLY A 213 -17.08 -26.69 0.72
CA GLY A 213 -18.54 -26.51 0.81
C GLY A 213 -19.35 -27.62 1.48
N GLU A 214 -18.73 -28.71 1.97
CA GLU A 214 -19.46 -29.92 2.38
C GLU A 214 -18.99 -30.45 3.73
N GLN A 215 -19.15 -29.68 4.81
CA GLN A 215 -18.97 -30.19 6.17
C GLN A 215 -19.65 -29.30 7.21
N ASP A 216 -20.97 -29.08 7.11
CA ASP A 216 -21.74 -28.39 8.16
C ASP A 216 -23.22 -28.82 8.20
N GLN A 217 -23.48 -30.13 8.07
CA GLN A 217 -24.79 -30.69 8.36
C GLN A 217 -24.65 -32.04 9.08
N ASN A 218 -24.17 -32.02 10.32
CA ASN A 218 -24.40 -33.11 11.27
C ASN A 218 -24.05 -32.66 12.70
N ASN A 219 -24.93 -31.87 13.32
CA ASN A 219 -25.10 -31.94 14.77
C ASN A 219 -26.47 -31.38 15.17
N GLY A 220 -27.50 -32.17 14.87
CA GLY A 220 -28.80 -32.07 15.50
C GLY A 220 -29.11 -33.40 16.15
N GLY A 221 -29.10 -33.45 17.48
CA GLY A 221 -29.52 -34.64 18.21
C GLY A 221 -29.12 -34.58 19.69
N GLU A 222 -30.14 -34.61 20.55
CA GLU A 222 -30.08 -34.96 21.98
C GLU A 222 -29.55 -33.81 22.88
N GLU A 223 -30.27 -33.33 23.89
CA GLU A 223 -30.97 -34.09 24.92
C GLU A 223 -32.30 -33.46 25.32
N SER A 224 -33.30 -34.34 25.46
CA SER A 224 -34.47 -34.16 26.30
C SER A 224 -34.17 -34.73 27.69
N LYS A 225 -34.41 -33.94 28.75
CA LYS A 225 -35.32 -34.24 29.88
C LYS A 225 -35.06 -33.32 31.06
#